data_AF-A0A4Y6Q1H4-F1
#
_entry.id   AF-A0A4Y6Q1H4-F1
#
_cell.length_a   1.000
_cell.length_b   1.000
_cell.length_c   1.000
_cell.angle_alpha   90.00
_cell.angle_beta   90.00
_cell.angle_gamma   90.00
#
_symmetry.space_group_name_H-M   'P 1'
#
loop_
_entity.id
_entity.type
_entity.pdbx_description
1 polymer ?
#
loop_
_entity_poly.entity_id
_entity_poly.type
_entity_poly.pdbx_seq_one_letter_code
_entity_poly.pdbx_strand_id
1 'polypeptide(L)'
;MTAKKWITACAVALAVSGLSVAASAADFVPFSKVENVCPDCKKPKADVISMSNGSTIRGTVVAENTDFYTVVRYGEVRAVPRSSVQSIAWADGSKPSSLLDKDQIVLNNGHVLSGTIVDEKDEPAFFQIKSSFSDYTYMVTKSQVKKAYKGGSEYSFSKGG
;
A
#
# COMPACT_ATOMS: atom_id res chain seq x y z
N MET A 1 58.21 -10.23 31.74
CA MET A 1 57.69 -10.92 32.95
C MET A 1 57.70 -9.85 34.05
N THR A 2 56.60 -9.41 34.66
CA THR A 2 55.55 -10.19 35.32
C THR A 2 54.31 -9.30 35.50
N ALA A 3 53.13 -9.91 35.40
CA ALA A 3 51.81 -9.28 35.47
C ALA A 3 51.44 -8.73 36.86
N LYS A 4 50.57 -7.72 36.90
CA LYS A 4 49.78 -7.39 38.09
C LYS A 4 48.32 -7.12 37.70
N LYS A 5 47.47 -8.09 38.03
CA LYS A 5 46.01 -8.08 37.88
C LYS A 5 45.37 -7.16 38.93
N TRP A 6 44.33 -6.40 38.55
CA TRP A 6 43.26 -5.93 39.44
C TRP A 6 41.93 -5.97 38.66
N ILE A 7 41.09 -6.97 38.96
CA ILE A 7 39.77 -6.87 39.63
C ILE A 7 38.68 -6.19 38.77
N THR A 8 37.90 -7.07 38.14
CA THR A 8 36.44 -7.12 38.00
C THR A 8 35.63 -5.86 38.32
N ALA A 9 34.94 -5.33 37.32
CA ALA A 9 33.71 -4.55 37.51
C ALA A 9 32.62 -5.11 36.58
N CYS A 10 31.58 -5.67 37.20
CA CYS A 10 30.28 -5.94 36.59
C CYS A 10 29.72 -4.66 35.97
N ALA A 11 29.36 -4.69 34.69
CA ALA A 11 28.47 -3.70 34.10
C ALA A 11 27.36 -4.44 33.33
N VAL A 12 26.23 -4.49 34.01
CA VAL A 12 24.87 -4.85 33.62
C VAL A 12 24.61 -4.77 32.11
N ALA A 13 24.19 -5.90 31.54
CA ALA A 13 23.56 -5.98 30.23
C ALA A 13 22.23 -5.21 30.26
N LEU A 14 22.20 -4.03 29.64
CA LEU A 14 20.97 -3.38 29.21
C LEU A 14 20.79 -3.66 27.72
N ALA A 15 20.38 -4.89 27.41
CA ALA A 15 19.70 -5.16 26.16
C ALA A 15 18.31 -4.51 26.26
N VAL A 16 18.25 -3.21 25.95
CA VAL A 16 16.97 -2.57 25.62
C VAL A 16 16.59 -3.14 24.26
N SER A 17 15.96 -4.32 24.29
CA SER A 17 15.15 -4.81 23.19
C SER A 17 14.04 -3.78 23.01
N GLY A 18 14.33 -2.75 22.21
CA GLY A 18 13.32 -1.86 21.70
C GLY A 18 12.27 -2.74 21.06
N LEU A 19 11.10 -2.80 21.70
CA LEU A 19 9.87 -3.20 21.05
C LEU A 19 9.70 -2.21 19.90
N SER A 20 10.28 -2.55 18.75
CA SER A 20 9.83 -2.06 17.47
C SER A 20 8.38 -2.52 17.39
N VAL A 21 7.49 -1.64 17.84
CA VAL A 21 6.08 -1.71 17.53
C VAL A 21 6.06 -1.65 16.01
N ALA A 22 6.00 -2.82 15.38
CA ALA A 22 5.81 -2.91 13.95
C ALA A 22 4.53 -2.11 13.71
N ALA A 23 4.68 -0.93 13.11
CA ALA A 23 3.55 -0.18 12.62
C ALA A 23 2.81 -1.16 11.70
N SER A 24 1.66 -1.65 12.16
CA SER A 24 0.87 -2.61 11.42
C SER A 24 0.52 -1.94 10.09
N ALA A 25 1.22 -2.36 9.03
CA ALA A 25 0.78 -2.11 7.68
C ALA A 25 -0.67 -2.58 7.63
N ALA A 26 -1.60 -1.71 7.20
CA ALA A 26 -3.02 -2.01 7.22
C ALA A 26 -3.26 -3.41 6.64
N ASP A 27 -3.84 -4.32 7.44
CA ASP A 27 -4.05 -5.70 7.03
C ASP A 27 -4.90 -5.74 5.76
N PHE A 28 -4.56 -6.64 4.83
CA PHE A 28 -5.33 -6.80 3.60
C PHE A 28 -6.77 -7.21 3.93
N VAL A 29 -7.73 -6.46 3.40
CA VAL A 29 -9.16 -6.79 3.47
C VAL A 29 -9.55 -7.56 2.20
N PRO A 30 -10.03 -8.81 2.31
CA PRO A 30 -10.48 -9.59 1.15
C PRO A 30 -11.53 -8.88 0.30
N PHE A 31 -11.53 -9.20 -1.00
CA PHE A 31 -12.59 -8.79 -1.91
C PHE A 31 -13.91 -9.49 -1.57
N SER A 32 -15.01 -8.82 -1.87
CA SER A 32 -16.35 -9.39 -1.77
C SER A 32 -16.47 -10.59 -2.70
N LYS A 33 -17.14 -11.64 -2.22
CA LYS A 33 -17.41 -12.82 -3.06
C LYS A 33 -18.43 -12.45 -4.13
N VAL A 34 -18.08 -12.68 -5.39
CA VAL A 34 -18.99 -12.51 -6.54
C VAL A 34 -19.19 -13.86 -7.18
N GLU A 35 -20.45 -14.27 -7.32
CA GLU A 35 -20.81 -15.50 -8.02
C GLU A 35 -20.58 -15.32 -9.53
N ASN A 36 -19.95 -16.33 -10.14
CA ASN A 36 -19.76 -16.29 -11.58
C ASN A 36 -21.08 -16.64 -12.26
N VAL A 37 -21.73 -15.63 -12.83
CA VAL A 37 -22.99 -15.77 -13.57
C VAL A 37 -22.84 -16.56 -14.88
N CYS A 38 -21.60 -16.85 -15.31
CA CYS A 38 -21.31 -17.67 -16.47
C CYS A 38 -20.04 -18.54 -16.24
N PRO A 39 -20.20 -19.76 -15.71
CA PRO A 39 -19.08 -20.66 -15.43
C PRO A 39 -18.21 -20.98 -16.66
N ASP A 40 -18.84 -21.10 -17.83
CA ASP A 40 -18.20 -21.47 -19.09
C ASP A 40 -17.59 -20.27 -19.83
N CYS A 41 -17.87 -19.05 -19.39
CA CYS A 41 -17.28 -17.86 -19.98
C CYS A 41 -15.77 -17.83 -19.75
N LYS A 42 -15.03 -17.40 -20.77
CA LYS A 42 -13.59 -17.17 -20.67
C LYS A 42 -13.32 -16.18 -19.53
N LYS A 43 -12.65 -16.65 -18.49
CA LYS A 43 -12.28 -15.80 -17.36
C LYS A 43 -11.29 -14.72 -17.84
N PRO A 44 -11.50 -13.46 -17.47
CA PRO A 44 -10.52 -12.42 -17.77
C PRO A 44 -9.18 -12.79 -17.13
N LYS A 45 -8.09 -12.47 -17.83
CA LYS A 45 -6.76 -12.59 -17.23
C LYS A 45 -6.68 -11.69 -16.01
N ALA A 46 -5.93 -12.13 -15.01
CA ALA A 46 -5.71 -11.38 -13.77
C ALA A 46 -4.31 -11.69 -13.27
N ASP A 47 -3.71 -10.71 -12.60
CA ASP A 47 -2.48 -10.94 -11.86
C ASP A 47 -2.79 -11.87 -10.67
N VAL A 48 -1.78 -12.65 -10.27
CA VAL A 48 -1.85 -13.53 -9.10
C VAL A 48 -0.77 -13.11 -8.13
N ILE A 49 -1.18 -12.54 -7.02
CA ILE A 49 -0.31 -12.09 -5.93
C ILE A 49 -0.22 -13.23 -4.93
N SER A 50 0.97 -13.79 -4.76
CA SER A 50 1.27 -14.78 -3.72
C SER A 50 1.70 -14.05 -2.46
N MET A 51 1.02 -14.34 -1.36
CA MET A 51 1.26 -13.70 -0.07
C MET A 51 2.21 -14.54 0.77
N SER A 52 2.97 -13.91 1.66
CA SER A 52 3.94 -14.59 2.54
C SER A 52 3.30 -15.62 3.48
N ASN A 53 1.99 -15.53 3.72
CA ASN A 53 1.22 -16.51 4.51
C ASN A 53 0.71 -17.70 3.67
N GLY A 54 1.11 -17.82 2.40
CA GLY A 54 0.69 -18.88 1.48
C GLY A 54 -0.66 -18.66 0.79
N SER A 55 -1.41 -17.61 1.15
CA SER A 55 -2.64 -17.25 0.44
C SER A 55 -2.35 -16.60 -0.91
N THR A 56 -3.34 -16.61 -1.81
CA THR A 56 -3.23 -15.94 -3.11
C THR A 56 -4.38 -14.96 -3.33
N ILE A 57 -4.06 -13.81 -3.89
CA ILE A 57 -5.03 -12.79 -4.29
C ILE A 57 -4.99 -12.73 -5.81
N ARG A 58 -6.14 -12.93 -6.46
CA ARG A 58 -6.28 -12.62 -7.89
C ARG A 58 -6.89 -11.24 -8.03
N GLY A 59 -6.41 -10.45 -8.98
CA GLY A 59 -6.91 -9.10 -9.31
C GLY A 59 -5.97 -8.43 -10.31
N THR A 60 -6.30 -7.21 -10.75
CA THR A 60 -5.40 -6.41 -11.59
C THR A 60 -4.65 -5.42 -10.72
N VAL A 61 -3.33 -5.45 -10.72
CA VAL A 61 -2.51 -4.44 -10.05
C VAL A 61 -2.49 -3.19 -10.93
N VAL A 62 -2.99 -2.08 -10.42
CA VAL A 62 -3.16 -0.83 -11.20
C VAL A 62 -2.21 0.30 -10.77
N ALA A 63 -1.61 0.17 -9.59
CA ALA A 63 -0.63 1.11 -9.07
C ALA A 63 0.24 0.46 -7.99
N GLU A 64 1.41 1.01 -7.75
CA GLU A 64 2.28 0.65 -6.62
C GLU A 64 2.93 1.89 -6.01
N ASN A 65 3.25 1.80 -4.71
CA ASN A 65 4.13 2.75 -4.04
C ASN A 65 5.14 2.00 -3.15
N THR A 66 5.84 2.72 -2.27
CA THR A 66 6.79 2.15 -1.29
C THR A 66 6.15 1.18 -0.30
N ASP A 67 4.86 1.31 -0.01
CA ASP A 67 4.20 0.65 1.11
C ASP A 67 3.27 -0.48 0.66
N PHE A 68 2.55 -0.32 -0.45
CA PHE A 68 1.52 -1.26 -0.92
C PHE A 68 1.33 -1.27 -2.44
N TYR A 69 0.68 -2.33 -2.93
CA TYR A 69 0.09 -2.42 -4.27
C TYR A 69 -1.39 -2.04 -4.21
N THR A 70 -1.88 -1.35 -5.23
CA THR A 70 -3.34 -1.16 -5.42
C THR A 70 -3.85 -2.22 -6.39
N VAL A 71 -4.83 -2.99 -5.92
CA VAL A 71 -5.40 -4.12 -6.66
C VAL A 71 -6.88 -3.89 -6.87
N VAL A 72 -7.31 -4.05 -8.12
CA VAL A 72 -8.71 -3.94 -8.53
C VAL A 72 -9.27 -5.31 -8.84
N ARG A 73 -10.45 -5.61 -8.31
CA ARG A 73 -11.22 -6.79 -8.67
C ARG A 73 -12.71 -6.55 -8.42
N TYR A 74 -13.55 -6.94 -9.37
CA TYR A 74 -15.01 -6.79 -9.29
C TYR A 74 -15.48 -5.36 -8.97
N GLY A 75 -14.75 -4.34 -9.46
CA GLY A 75 -15.04 -2.93 -9.17
C GLY A 75 -14.61 -2.46 -7.77
N GLU A 76 -14.09 -3.36 -6.93
CA GLU A 76 -13.52 -3.01 -5.64
C GLU A 76 -12.02 -2.72 -5.77
N VAL A 77 -11.55 -1.80 -4.94
CA VAL A 77 -10.14 -1.40 -4.85
C VAL A 77 -9.63 -1.76 -3.45
N ARG A 78 -8.49 -2.45 -3.39
CA ARG A 78 -7.84 -2.84 -2.14
C ARG A 78 -6.35 -2.51 -2.17
N ALA A 79 -5.83 -2.08 -1.02
CA ALA A 79 -4.40 -2.00 -0.79
C ALA A 79 -3.88 -3.35 -0.31
N VAL A 80 -2.79 -3.83 -0.92
CA VAL A 80 -2.08 -5.03 -0.51
C VAL A 80 -0.68 -4.62 -0.04
N PRO A 81 -0.35 -4.72 1.26
CA PRO A 81 0.96 -4.33 1.78
C PRO A 81 2.10 -5.07 1.09
N ARG A 82 3.13 -4.36 0.64
CA ARG A 82 4.29 -4.98 -0.03
C ARG A 82 5.04 -5.95 0.86
N SER A 83 5.12 -5.64 2.15
CA SER A 83 5.73 -6.51 3.17
C SER A 83 5.06 -7.88 3.28
N SER A 84 3.80 -8.00 2.84
CA SER A 84 3.04 -9.24 2.86
C SER A 84 3.04 -9.99 1.51
N VAL A 85 3.61 -9.39 0.46
CA VAL A 85 3.69 -9.99 -0.88
C VAL A 85 5.00 -10.74 -1.05
N GLN A 86 4.90 -12.00 -1.45
CA GLN A 86 6.05 -12.85 -1.78
C GLN A 86 6.42 -12.72 -3.27
N SER A 87 5.42 -12.78 -4.16
CA SER A 87 5.63 -12.67 -5.61
C SER A 87 4.35 -12.28 -6.33
N ILE A 88 4.49 -11.80 -7.58
CA ILE A 88 3.36 -11.48 -8.45
C ILE A 88 3.59 -12.18 -9.79
N ALA A 89 2.66 -13.07 -10.16
CA ALA A 89 2.56 -13.60 -11.51
C ALA A 89 1.66 -12.67 -12.33
N TRP A 90 2.28 -11.91 -13.23
CA TRP A 90 1.61 -10.92 -14.05
C TRP A 90 0.76 -11.56 -15.15
N ALA A 91 -0.46 -11.06 -15.35
CA ALA A 91 -1.41 -11.54 -16.35
C ALA A 91 -0.83 -11.62 -17.77
N ASP A 92 0.02 -10.65 -18.10
CA ASP A 92 0.68 -10.52 -19.41
C ASP A 92 2.16 -10.92 -19.39
N GLY A 93 2.58 -11.60 -18.32
CA GLY A 93 3.92 -12.20 -18.19
C GLY A 93 5.01 -11.26 -17.68
N SER A 94 4.77 -9.95 -17.65
CA SER A 94 5.72 -8.95 -17.12
C SER A 94 5.01 -7.85 -16.33
N LYS A 95 5.79 -7.21 -15.45
CA LYS A 95 5.34 -6.07 -14.64
C LYS A 95 5.10 -4.85 -15.54
N PRO A 96 3.93 -4.19 -15.47
CA PRO A 96 3.72 -2.93 -16.17
C PRO A 96 4.67 -1.84 -15.67
N SER A 97 5.28 -1.08 -16.59
CA SER A 97 6.20 0.01 -16.24
C SER A 97 5.49 1.21 -15.60
N SER A 98 4.20 1.37 -15.84
CA SER A 98 3.40 2.54 -15.46
C SER A 98 2.78 2.46 -14.06
N LEU A 99 3.10 1.43 -13.27
CA LEU A 99 2.51 1.27 -11.93
C LEU A 99 2.89 2.39 -10.96
N LEU A 100 4.08 2.98 -11.13
CA LEU A 100 4.58 4.09 -10.33
C LEU A 100 4.07 5.45 -10.81
N ASP A 101 3.50 5.54 -12.02
CA ASP A 101 3.02 6.79 -12.61
C ASP A 101 1.71 7.29 -11.97
N LYS A 102 1.15 6.53 -11.03
CA LYS A 102 -0.13 6.83 -10.39
C LYS A 102 0.09 7.40 -9.00
N ASP A 103 -0.58 8.51 -8.74
CA ASP A 103 -0.72 9.06 -7.41
C ASP A 103 -1.74 8.24 -6.62
N GLN A 104 -1.54 8.18 -5.30
CA GLN A 104 -2.40 7.41 -4.41
C GLN A 104 -2.69 8.19 -3.14
N ILE A 105 -3.95 8.24 -2.73
CA ILE A 105 -4.40 8.87 -1.49
C ILE A 105 -5.01 7.78 -0.61
N VAL A 106 -4.42 7.58 0.57
CA VAL A 106 -4.93 6.69 1.60
C VAL A 106 -5.78 7.50 2.56
N LEU A 107 -7.05 7.13 2.68
CA LEU A 107 -8.00 7.75 3.59
C LEU A 107 -7.87 7.17 5.01
N ASN A 108 -8.33 7.91 6.02
CA ASN A 108 -8.31 7.47 7.42
C ASN A 108 -9.06 6.15 7.66
N ASN A 109 -10.07 5.84 6.83
CA ASN A 109 -10.82 4.59 6.87
C ASN A 109 -10.14 3.43 6.11
N GLY A 110 -8.92 3.63 5.59
CA GLY A 110 -8.16 2.61 4.88
C GLY A 110 -8.49 2.47 3.38
N HIS A 111 -9.48 3.22 2.87
CA HIS A 111 -9.75 3.25 1.43
C HIS A 111 -8.60 3.96 0.68
N VAL A 112 -8.36 3.50 -0.54
CA VAL A 112 -7.34 4.08 -1.42
C VAL A 112 -7.98 4.62 -2.67
N LEU A 113 -7.70 5.89 -2.96
CA LEU A 113 -7.94 6.49 -4.27
C LEU A 113 -6.65 6.41 -5.07
N SER A 114 -6.73 5.92 -6.30
CA SER A 114 -5.57 5.80 -7.20
C SER A 114 -5.89 6.51 -8.50
N GLY A 115 -4.94 7.31 -9.00
CA GLY A 115 -5.22 8.22 -10.09
C GLY A 115 -4.09 9.21 -10.37
N THR A 116 -4.46 10.41 -10.78
CA THR A 116 -3.57 11.57 -10.92
C THR A 116 -4.15 12.71 -10.10
N ILE A 117 -3.37 13.28 -9.19
CA ILE A 117 -3.75 14.49 -8.46
C ILE A 117 -3.70 15.66 -9.44
N VAL A 118 -4.86 16.25 -9.70
CA VAL A 118 -5.04 17.33 -10.68
C VAL A 118 -5.18 18.70 -10.04
N ASP A 119 -5.54 18.75 -8.75
CA ASP A 119 -5.57 19.98 -7.95
C ASP A 119 -5.19 19.67 -6.50
N GLU A 120 -4.51 20.62 -5.86
CA GLU A 120 -4.14 20.57 -4.46
C GLU A 120 -4.21 22.00 -3.90
N LYS A 121 -5.03 22.20 -2.87
CA LYS A 121 -5.19 23.50 -2.20
C LYS A 121 -4.96 23.37 -0.71
N ASP A 122 -4.39 24.42 -0.12
CA ASP A 122 -4.23 24.54 1.33
C ASP A 122 -5.41 25.27 1.98
N GLU A 123 -6.14 26.11 1.22
CA GLU A 123 -7.34 26.80 1.70
C GLU A 123 -8.40 26.93 0.59
N PRO A 124 -9.56 26.23 0.67
CA PRO A 124 -9.83 25.14 1.62
C PRO A 124 -8.90 23.94 1.36
N ALA A 125 -8.51 23.23 2.42
CA ALA A 125 -7.51 22.17 2.35
C ALA A 125 -8.06 20.89 1.69
N PHE A 126 -7.75 20.65 0.41
CA PHE A 126 -8.18 19.45 -0.31
C PHE A 126 -7.19 18.95 -1.37
N PHE A 127 -7.42 17.71 -1.82
CA PHE A 127 -6.92 17.16 -3.06
C PHE A 127 -8.07 16.90 -4.04
N GLN A 128 -7.84 17.11 -5.34
CA GLN A 128 -8.66 16.52 -6.39
C GLN A 128 -7.84 15.47 -7.13
N ILE A 129 -8.37 14.25 -7.22
CA ILE A 129 -7.73 13.12 -7.89
C ILE A 129 -8.64 12.56 -8.97
N LYS A 130 -8.14 12.54 -10.22
CA LYS A 130 -8.81 11.88 -11.34
C LYS A 130 -8.47 10.39 -11.30
N SER A 131 -9.47 9.53 -11.20
CA SER A 131 -9.29 8.08 -11.10
C SER A 131 -8.55 7.49 -12.29
N SER A 132 -7.70 6.49 -12.07
CA SER A 132 -7.01 5.76 -13.14
C SER A 132 -7.84 4.65 -13.78
N PHE A 133 -9.01 4.32 -13.22
CA PHE A 133 -9.84 3.18 -13.62
C PHE A 133 -11.33 3.55 -13.83
N SER A 134 -11.67 4.83 -13.72
CA SER A 134 -13.02 5.37 -13.99
C SER A 134 -12.92 6.83 -14.43
N ASP A 135 -14.00 7.39 -14.98
CA ASP A 135 -14.05 8.80 -15.40
C ASP A 135 -14.36 9.78 -14.25
N TYR A 136 -14.35 9.29 -13.01
CA TYR A 136 -14.64 10.11 -11.83
C TYR A 136 -13.40 10.89 -11.35
N THR A 137 -13.64 12.15 -10.98
CA THR A 137 -12.72 12.95 -10.17
C THR A 137 -13.26 13.01 -8.76
N TYR A 138 -12.44 12.64 -7.78
CA TYR A 138 -12.78 12.70 -6.37
C TYR A 138 -12.16 13.93 -5.75
N MET A 139 -12.93 14.67 -4.96
CA MET A 139 -12.42 15.68 -4.05
C MET A 139 -12.36 15.10 -2.64
N VAL A 140 -11.21 15.23 -1.98
CA VAL A 140 -10.99 14.74 -0.62
C VAL A 140 -10.37 15.84 0.21
N THR A 141 -10.96 16.14 1.37
CA THR A 141 -10.37 17.12 2.29
C THR A 141 -9.08 16.55 2.90
N LYS A 142 -8.05 17.38 3.08
CA LYS A 142 -6.75 16.92 3.61
C LYS A 142 -6.88 16.33 5.03
N SER A 143 -7.91 16.72 5.78
CA SER A 143 -8.28 16.14 7.08
C SER A 143 -8.70 14.65 7.02
N GLN A 144 -9.23 14.19 5.90
CA GLN A 144 -9.61 12.78 5.67
C GLN A 144 -8.43 11.92 5.20
N VAL A 145 -7.31 12.54 4.84
CA VAL A 145 -6.14 11.86 4.29
C VAL A 145 -5.21 11.39 5.41
N LYS A 146 -4.95 10.09 5.41
CA LYS A 146 -3.96 9.44 6.27
C LYS A 146 -2.56 9.61 5.70
N LYS A 147 -2.39 9.31 4.40
CA LYS A 147 -1.15 9.41 3.63
C LYS A 147 -1.44 9.70 2.17
N ALA A 148 -0.50 10.34 1.47
CA ALA A 148 -0.53 10.52 0.03
C ALA A 148 0.78 10.06 -0.58
N TYR A 149 0.74 9.64 -1.84
CA TYR A 149 1.91 9.22 -2.61
C TYR A 149 1.84 9.88 -3.99
N LYS A 150 2.97 10.42 -4.45
CA LYS A 150 3.14 10.94 -5.81
C LYS A 150 4.30 10.22 -6.47
N GLY A 151 4.10 9.69 -7.68
CA GLY A 151 5.14 8.93 -8.37
C GLY A 151 5.63 7.71 -7.57
N GLY A 152 4.74 7.05 -6.82
CA GLY A 152 5.07 5.92 -5.94
C GLY A 152 5.82 6.24 -4.64
N SER A 153 6.12 7.52 -4.36
CA SER A 153 6.83 7.95 -3.14
C SER A 153 5.90 8.70 -2.19
N GLU A 154 6.08 8.52 -0.87
CA GLU A 154 5.27 9.23 0.13
C GLU A 154 5.42 10.74 -0.03
N TYR A 155 4.29 11.44 -0.04
CA TYR A 155 4.17 12.87 -0.26
C TYR A 155 3.66 13.55 1.01
N SER A 156 4.48 14.45 1.55
CA SER A 156 4.13 15.26 2.73
C SER A 156 3.23 16.43 2.34
N PHE A 157 2.16 16.67 3.11
CA PHE A 157 1.20 17.75 2.90
C PHE A 157 0.72 18.32 4.24
N SER A 158 0.24 19.58 4.24
CA SER A 158 -0.41 20.18 5.41
C SER A 158 -1.85 19.70 5.53
N LYS A 159 -2.30 19.25 6.70
CA LYS A 159 -3.65 18.67 6.86
C LYS A 159 -4.80 19.67 6.75
N GLY A 160 -4.51 20.98 6.77
CA GLY A 160 -5.52 22.03 6.94
C GLY A 160 -6.08 22.01 8.36
N GLY A 161 -6.23 23.20 8.96
CA GLY A 161 -6.85 23.37 10.28
C GLY A 161 -8.37 23.26 10.24
#